data_AF-A0A2H0D840-F1
#
_entry.id   AF-A0A2H0D840-F1
#
_cell.length_a   1.000
_cell.length_b   1.000
_cell.length_c   1.000
_cell.angle_alpha   90.00
_cell.angle_beta   90.00
_cell.angle_gamma   90.00
#
_symmetry.space_group_name_H-M   'P 1'
#
loop_
_entity.id
_entity.type
_entity.pdbx_description
1 polymer ?
#
loop_
_entity_poly.entity_id
_entity_poly.type
_entity_poly.pdbx_seq_one_letter_code
_entity_poly.pdbx_strand_id
1 'polypeptide(L)'
;MTKLTPPIPIYQLALLQAYLYEIFTAEKKCEQNFRHSVWYLTKNFSEEKIEEIIKFFNNKSIKCDCDVIKKLDLTDFSDGALNFHG
;
A
#
# COMPACT_ATOMS: atom_id res chain seq x y z
N MET A 1 -10.60 -16.95 8.98
CA MET A 1 -10.13 -16.18 7.80
C MET A 1 -8.61 -16.23 7.80
N THR A 2 -8.00 -16.70 6.72
CA THR A 2 -6.53 -16.72 6.60
C THR A 2 -6.03 -15.27 6.57
N LYS A 3 -5.18 -14.88 7.54
CA LYS A 3 -4.62 -13.53 7.60
C LYS A 3 -3.73 -13.36 6.35
N LEU A 4 -4.15 -12.51 5.41
CA LEU A 4 -3.39 -12.23 4.20
C LEU A 4 -2.13 -11.44 4.56
N THR A 5 -0.98 -12.10 4.58
CA THR A 5 0.32 -11.46 4.80
C THR A 5 0.62 -10.48 3.65
N PRO A 6 1.03 -9.25 3.93
CA PRO A 6 1.40 -8.31 2.89
C PRO A 6 2.67 -8.80 2.16
N PRO A 7 2.77 -8.57 0.83
CA PRO A 7 3.92 -9.02 0.04
C PRO A 7 5.20 -8.23 0.36
N ILE A 8 5.07 -7.06 1.00
CA ILE A 8 6.18 -6.25 1.49
C ILE A 8 5.98 -5.91 2.97
N PRO A 9 7.04 -5.54 3.71
CA PRO A 9 6.92 -5.06 5.08
C PRO A 9 5.89 -3.92 5.24
N ILE A 10 5.17 -3.94 6.36
CA ILE A 10 4.09 -2.98 6.66
C ILE A 10 4.58 -1.53 6.58
N TYR A 11 5.79 -1.25 7.06
CA TYR A 11 6.35 0.11 7.02
C TYR A 11 6.51 0.63 5.58
N GLN A 12 6.76 -0.25 4.59
CA GLN A 12 6.86 0.16 3.19
C GLN A 12 5.49 0.48 2.59
N LEU A 13 4.43 -0.22 3.03
CA LEU A 13 3.06 0.16 2.70
C LEU A 13 2.69 1.51 3.33
N ALA A 14 3.14 1.78 4.56
CA ALA A 14 2.94 3.06 5.22
C ALA A 14 3.64 4.22 4.47
N LEU A 15 4.86 4.00 3.99
CA LEU A 15 5.59 4.97 3.18
C LEU A 15 4.89 5.25 1.84
N LEU A 16 4.33 4.22 1.19
CA LEU A 16 3.50 4.40 0.00
C LEU A 16 2.26 5.26 0.32
N GLN A 17 1.56 4.98 1.42
CA GLN A 17 0.41 5.79 1.84
C GLN A 17 0.81 7.25 2.12
N ALA A 18 1.92 7.48 2.81
CA ALA A 18 2.42 8.83 3.07
C ALA A 18 2.73 9.60 1.77
N TYR A 19 3.42 8.94 0.83
CA TYR A 19 3.71 9.51 -0.49
C TYR A 19 2.43 9.89 -1.25
N LEU A 20 1.44 8.99 -1.32
CA LEU A 20 0.17 9.26 -2.00
C LEU A 20 -0.60 10.41 -1.35
N TYR A 21 -0.58 10.48 -0.01
CA TYR A 21 -1.22 11.57 0.73
C TYR A 21 -0.60 12.94 0.38
N GLU A 22 0.73 13.02 0.30
CA GLU A 22 1.44 14.25 -0.07
C GLU A 22 1.10 14.68 -1.50
N ILE A 23 1.12 13.75 -2.46
CA ILE A 23 0.75 14.02 -3.86
C ILE A 23 -0.69 14.54 -3.95
N PHE A 24 -1.65 13.86 -3.32
CA PHE A 24 -3.05 14.26 -3.38
C PHE A 24 -3.31 15.60 -2.70
N THR A 25 -2.56 15.92 -1.66
CA THR A 25 -2.62 17.23 -1.01
C THR A 25 -2.09 18.33 -1.93
N ALA A 26 -0.97 18.08 -2.62
CA ALA A 26 -0.38 19.04 -3.55
C ALA A 26 -1.25 19.25 -4.80
N GLU A 27 -1.75 18.16 -5.39
CA GLU A 27 -2.56 18.20 -6.62
C GLU A 27 -4.03 18.53 -6.36
N LYS A 28 -4.48 18.48 -5.10
CA LYS A 28 -5.88 18.63 -4.68
C LYS A 28 -6.82 17.65 -5.39
N LYS A 29 -6.30 16.49 -5.77
CA LYS A 29 -7.01 15.46 -6.53
C LYS A 29 -6.55 14.10 -6.05
N CYS A 30 -7.47 13.15 -6.07
CA CYS A 30 -7.22 11.75 -5.76
C CYS A 30 -7.41 10.92 -7.04
N GLU A 31 -6.42 10.11 -7.41
CA GLU A 31 -6.48 9.37 -8.68
C GLU A 31 -7.23 8.04 -8.61
N GLN A 32 -8.06 7.83 -9.65
CA GLN A 32 -8.90 6.65 -9.86
C GLN A 32 -8.18 5.53 -10.65
N ASN A 33 -6.85 5.58 -10.69
CA ASN A 33 -5.98 4.56 -11.25
C ASN A 33 -4.77 4.37 -10.30
N PHE A 34 -3.82 3.50 -10.64
CA PHE A 34 -2.62 3.25 -9.84
C PHE A 34 -1.38 4.05 -10.27
N ARG A 35 -1.55 5.18 -10.97
CA ARG A 35 -0.43 5.90 -11.59
C ARG A 35 0.67 6.23 -10.58
N HIS A 36 0.32 6.80 -9.43
CA HIS A 36 1.30 7.22 -8.44
C HIS A 36 1.82 6.02 -7.64
N SER A 37 0.97 5.04 -7.32
CA SER A 37 1.42 3.81 -6.68
C SER A 37 2.44 3.07 -7.54
N VAL A 38 2.14 2.84 -8.82
CA VAL A 38 3.07 2.14 -9.74
C VAL A 38 4.36 2.93 -9.90
N TRP A 39 4.29 4.26 -10.05
CA TRP A 39 5.50 5.07 -10.11
C TRP A 39 6.35 4.91 -8.85
N TYR A 40 5.76 4.99 -7.66
CA TYR A 40 6.49 4.82 -6.40
C TYR A 40 7.10 3.41 -6.30
N LEU A 41 6.31 2.38 -6.62
CA LEU A 41 6.74 0.99 -6.51
C LEU A 41 7.88 0.66 -7.48
N THR A 42 7.85 1.18 -8.72
CA THR A 42 8.95 1.00 -9.70
C THR A 42 10.27 1.64 -9.27
N LYS A 43 10.27 2.58 -8.32
CA LYS A 43 11.51 3.15 -7.75
C LYS A 43 12.12 2.29 -6.65
N ASN A 44 11.36 1.36 -6.08
CA ASN A 44 11.73 0.66 -4.86
C ASN A 44 11.79 -0.87 -5.02
N PHE A 45 11.14 -1.43 -6.04
CA PHE A 45 10.95 -2.87 -6.20
C PHE A 45 11.12 -3.34 -7.65
N SER A 46 11.41 -4.63 -7.82
CA SER A 46 11.41 -5.30 -9.13
C SER A 46 9.99 -5.44 -9.67
N GLU A 47 9.85 -5.56 -10.99
CA GLU A 47 8.56 -5.71 -11.67
C GLU A 47 7.73 -6.89 -11.11
N GLU A 48 8.33 -8.06 -10.95
CA GLU A 48 7.68 -9.23 -10.32
C GLU A 48 7.10 -8.90 -8.94
N LYS A 49 7.84 -8.11 -8.14
CA LYS A 49 7.39 -7.73 -6.81
C LYS A 49 6.23 -6.74 -6.85
N ILE A 50 6.22 -5.86 -7.86
CA ILE A 50 5.10 -4.94 -8.09
C ILE A 50 3.84 -5.71 -8.44
N GLU A 51 3.94 -6.74 -9.29
CA GLU A 51 2.80 -7.60 -9.63
C GLU A 51 2.20 -8.28 -8.39
N GLU A 52 3.04 -8.77 -7.48
CA GLU A 52 2.59 -9.31 -6.19
C GLU A 52 1.84 -8.28 -5.35
N ILE A 53 2.34 -7.04 -5.29
CA ILE A 53 1.71 -5.93 -4.55
C ILE A 53 0.37 -5.56 -5.18
N ILE A 54 0.28 -5.43 -6.50
CA ILE A 54 -0.96 -5.12 -7.22
C ILE A 54 -1.97 -6.26 -7.05
N LYS A 55 -1.53 -7.52 -7.10
CA LYS A 55 -2.39 -8.67 -6.82
C LYS A 55 -2.91 -8.65 -5.38
N PHE A 56 -2.08 -8.29 -4.42
CA PHE A 56 -2.49 -8.09 -3.03
C PHE A 56 -3.54 -6.98 -2.89
N PHE A 57 -3.38 -5.85 -3.58
CA PHE A 57 -4.39 -4.78 -3.61
C PHE A 57 -5.71 -5.27 -4.22
N ASN A 58 -5.65 -5.97 -5.35
CA ASN A 58 -6.84 -6.54 -6.00
C ASN A 58 -7.58 -7.52 -5.08
N ASN A 59 -6.86 -8.39 -4.36
CA ASN A 59 -7.44 -9.30 -3.37
C ASN A 59 -8.13 -8.57 -2.21
N LYS A 60 -7.71 -7.34 -1.92
CA LYS A 60 -8.32 -6.43 -0.93
C LYS A 60 -9.36 -5.48 -1.52
N SER A 61 -9.77 -5.67 -2.77
CA SER A 61 -10.72 -4.78 -3.46
C SER A 61 -10.25 -3.30 -3.50
N ILE A 62 -8.93 -3.10 -3.50
CA ILE A 62 -8.28 -1.81 -3.75
C ILE A 62 -8.04 -1.71 -5.25
N LYS A 63 -8.61 -0.70 -5.90
CA LYS A 63 -8.62 -0.57 -7.37
C LYS A 63 -7.86 0.66 -7.91
N CYS A 64 -7.45 1.57 -7.03
CA CYS A 64 -6.79 2.81 -7.40
C CYS A 64 -5.99 3.40 -6.23
N ASP A 65 -5.20 4.43 -6.51
CA ASP A 65 -4.41 5.16 -5.51
C ASP A 65 -5.29 5.71 -4.38
N CYS A 66 -6.52 6.16 -4.68
CA CYS A 66 -7.47 6.57 -3.64
C CYS A 66 -7.83 5.46 -2.66
N ASP A 67 -8.01 4.25 -3.18
CA ASP A 67 -8.35 3.09 -2.37
C ASP A 67 -7.17 2.68 -1.48
N VAL A 68 -5.93 2.89 -1.92
CA VAL A 68 -4.74 2.62 -1.10
C VAL A 68 -4.76 3.47 0.17
N ILE A 69 -5.21 4.72 0.10
CA ILE A 69 -5.38 5.56 1.30
C ILE A 69 -6.61 5.15 2.13
N LYS A 70 -7.74 4.90 1.47
CA LYS A 70 -9.04 4.78 2.16
C LYS A 70 -9.34 3.37 2.69
N LYS A 71 -8.80 2.34 2.06
CA LYS A 71 -9.19 0.94 2.31
C LYS A 71 -8.04 0.07 2.83
N LEU A 72 -6.79 0.45 2.60
CA LEU A 72 -5.66 -0.28 3.16
C LEU A 72 -5.47 0.10 4.62
N ASP A 73 -6.13 -0.63 5.52
CA ASP A 73 -5.88 -0.51 6.95
C ASP A 73 -4.63 -1.30 7.33
N LEU A 74 -3.58 -0.60 7.76
CA LEU A 74 -2.33 -1.25 8.16
C LEU A 74 -2.41 -1.89 9.56
N THR A 75 -3.41 -1.52 10.37
CA THR A 75 -3.59 -2.09 11.70
C THR A 75 -3.95 -3.58 11.63
N ASP A 76 -4.61 -4.02 10.55
CA ASP A 76 -4.90 -5.42 10.23
C ASP A 76 -3.65 -6.31 10.24
N PHE A 77 -2.46 -5.74 10.05
CA PHE A 77 -1.19 -6.45 10.02
C PHE A 77 -0.32 -6.20 11.26
N SER A 78 -0.72 -5.28 12.14
CA SER A 78 0.09 -4.80 13.26
C SER A 78 0.11 -5.72 14.49
N ASP A 79 -0.82 -6.69 14.60
CA ASP A 79 -0.92 -7.59 15.75
C ASP A 79 0.34 -8.45 16.04
N GLY A 80 1.31 -8.48 15.12
CA GLY A 80 2.61 -9.15 15.30
C GLY A 80 3.80 -8.20 15.45
N ALA A 81 3.65 -6.90 15.20
CA ALA A 81 4.77 -5.95 15.18
C ALA A 81 5.10 -5.37 16.58
N LEU A 82 4.13 -5.34 17.49
CA LEU A 82 4.30 -4.76 18.84
C LEU A 82 4.94 -5.72 19.86
N ASN A 83 5.15 -7.00 19.51
CA ASN A 83 5.77 -7.98 20.42
C ASN A 83 7.31 -7.89 20.49
N PHE A 84 7.94 -6.87 19.89
CA PHE A 84 9.39 -6.69 19.91
C PHE A 84 9.91 -5.77 21.04
N HIS A 85 9.02 -5.26 21.89
CA HIS A 85 9.37 -4.42 23.05
C HIS A 85 8.77 -4.95 24.38
N GLY A 86 8.52 -6.26 24.46
CA GLY A 86 8.10 -6.95 25.70
C GLY A 86 9.26 -7.62 26.41
#